data_AF-A0A968TM42-F1
#
_entry.id   AF-A0A968TM42-F1
#
_cell.length_a   1.000
_cell.length_b   1.000
_cell.length_c   1.000
_cell.angle_alpha   90.00
_cell.angle_beta   90.00
_cell.angle_gamma   90.00
#
_symmetry.space_group_name_H-M   'P 1'
#
loop_
_entity.id
_entity.type
_entity.pdbx_description
1 polymer ?
#
loop_
_entity_poly.entity_id
_entity_poly.type
_entity_poly.pdbx_seq_one_letter_code
_entity_poly.pdbx_strand_id
1 'polypeptide(L)'
;MSSSAIMNSTTTLTVEVHGLRNCQGQVCVTVFADNNAFPKDVANAVTSECVKITDVQMQVTFENLPLGSYAVCVLHDENNDTKIK
;
A
#
# COMPACT_ATOMS: atom_id res chain seq x y z
N MET A 1 38.92 -2.48 -13.02
CA MET A 1 37.73 -1.69 -12.59
C MET A 1 36.69 -2.69 -12.10
N SER A 2 36.71 -3.01 -10.82
CA SER A 2 35.74 -3.95 -10.25
C SER A 2 34.44 -3.20 -10.02
N SER A 3 33.41 -3.50 -10.80
CA SER A 3 32.07 -2.93 -10.61
C SER A 3 31.48 -3.51 -9.33
N SER A 4 31.38 -2.70 -8.28
CA SER A 4 30.57 -3.06 -7.11
C SER A 4 29.11 -3.10 -7.56
N ALA A 5 28.50 -4.29 -7.60
CA ALA A 5 27.06 -4.40 -7.68
C ALA A 5 26.48 -3.83 -6.38
N ILE A 6 25.77 -2.71 -6.46
CA ILE A 6 24.95 -2.24 -5.34
C ILE A 6 23.80 -3.25 -5.24
N MET A 7 23.91 -4.23 -4.34
CA MET A 7 22.81 -5.12 -4.03
C MET A 7 21.72 -4.30 -3.35
N ASN A 8 20.74 -3.87 -4.15
CA ASN A 8 19.52 -3.26 -3.63
C ASN A 8 18.69 -4.40 -3.03
N SER A 9 18.90 -4.71 -1.75
CA SER A 9 18.12 -5.72 -1.06
C SER A 9 16.66 -5.28 -1.05
N THR A 10 15.79 -6.15 -1.58
CA THR A 10 14.36 -5.93 -1.60
C THR A 10 13.65 -6.89 -0.64
N THR A 11 12.41 -6.56 -0.31
CA THR A 11 11.50 -7.34 0.51
C THR A 11 10.11 -7.36 -0.12
N THR A 12 9.27 -8.25 0.40
CA THR A 12 7.85 -8.31 0.09
C THR A 12 7.07 -7.84 1.31
N LEU A 13 6.15 -6.91 1.11
CA LEU A 13 5.21 -6.45 2.13
C LEU A 13 3.82 -6.97 1.78
N THR A 14 3.26 -7.79 2.65
CA THR A 14 1.90 -8.30 2.53
C THR A 14 1.04 -7.64 3.61
N VAL A 15 -0.01 -6.95 3.18
CA VAL A 15 -0.97 -6.25 4.05
C VAL A 15 -2.26 -7.05 4.12
N GLU A 16 -2.55 -7.59 5.30
CA GLU A 16 -3.80 -8.28 5.59
C GLU A 16 -4.81 -7.29 6.17
N VAL A 17 -5.94 -7.13 5.50
CA VAL A 17 -7.01 -6.20 5.87
C VAL A 17 -8.18 -7.00 6.38
N HIS A 18 -8.52 -6.77 7.66
CA HIS A 18 -9.66 -7.38 8.33
C HIS A 18 -10.67 -6.32 8.76
N GLY A 19 -11.90 -6.76 9.05
CA GLY A 19 -12.92 -5.89 9.64
C GLY A 19 -13.60 -4.95 8.65
N LEU A 20 -13.53 -5.24 7.35
CA LEU A 20 -14.33 -4.53 6.35
C LEU A 20 -15.82 -4.73 6.66
N ARG A 21 -16.58 -3.64 6.70
CA ARG A 21 -17.99 -3.65 7.08
C ARG A 21 -18.86 -4.42 6.07
N ASN A 22 -18.44 -4.40 4.81
CA ASN A 22 -19.13 -5.03 3.68
C ASN A 22 -18.12 -5.23 2.53
N CYS A 23 -18.56 -5.94 1.48
CA CYS A 23 -17.77 -6.15 0.27
C CYS A 23 -18.07 -5.13 -0.84
N GLN A 24 -18.49 -3.90 -0.50
CA GLN A 24 -18.79 -2.86 -1.49
C GLN A 24 -17.56 -2.00 -1.76
N GLY A 25 -17.37 -1.66 -3.03
CA GLY A 25 -16.31 -0.76 -3.46
C GLY A 25 -14.94 -1.44 -3.48
N GLN A 26 -13.92 -0.69 -3.06
CA GLN A 26 -12.51 -1.07 -3.13
C GLN A 26 -11.76 -0.71 -1.85
N VAL A 27 -10.66 -1.42 -1.61
CA VAL A 27 -9.66 -1.04 -0.61
C VAL A 27 -8.45 -0.50 -1.35
N CYS A 28 -8.07 0.73 -1.03
CA CYS A 28 -6.84 1.34 -1.48
C CYS A 28 -5.79 1.25 -0.38
N VAL A 29 -4.67 0.61 -0.69
CA VAL A 29 -3.51 0.49 0.20
C VAL A 29 -2.38 1.32 -0.37
N THR A 30 -1.86 2.24 0.43
CA THR A 30 -0.76 3.12 0.06
C THR A 30 0.40 2.95 1.04
N VAL A 31 1.61 2.79 0.51
CA VAL A 31 2.84 2.55 1.27
C VAL A 31 3.75 3.78 1.14
N PHE A 32 4.19 4.32 2.27
CA PHE A 32 5.05 5.51 2.35
C PHE A 32 6.37 5.17 3.05
N ALA A 33 7.48 5.70 2.55
CA ALA A 33 8.79 5.63 3.22
C ALA A 33 9.13 6.91 4.01
N ASP A 34 8.36 7.99 3.84
CA ASP A 34 8.52 9.27 4.55
C ASP A 34 7.23 9.63 5.29
N ASN A 35 7.36 9.99 6.56
CA ASN A 35 6.27 10.43 7.42
C ASN A 35 5.61 11.73 6.93
N ASN A 36 6.31 12.58 6.19
CA ASN A 36 5.76 13.84 5.68
C ASN A 36 4.70 13.63 4.60
N ALA A 37 4.80 12.52 3.85
CA ALA A 37 3.85 12.18 2.80
C ALA A 37 2.60 11.44 3.36
N PHE A 38 2.74 10.80 4.52
CA PHE A 38 1.65 10.07 5.14
C PHE A 38 0.58 10.99 5.76
N PRO A 39 -0.72 10.64 5.71
CA PRO A 39 -1.33 9.54 4.96
C PRO A 39 -1.90 9.95 3.59
N LYS A 40 -1.81 11.22 3.20
CA LYS A 40 -2.63 11.80 2.11
C LYS A 40 -1.87 12.19 0.85
N ASP A 41 -0.54 12.32 0.92
CA ASP A 41 0.26 12.74 -0.22
C ASP A 41 0.68 11.54 -1.07
N VAL A 42 -0.30 10.95 -1.76
CA VAL A 42 -0.12 9.75 -2.59
C VAL A 42 0.92 9.96 -3.69
N ALA A 43 1.14 11.21 -4.14
CA ALA A 43 2.17 11.53 -5.15
C ALA A 43 3.59 11.26 -4.66
N ASN A 44 3.82 11.31 -3.34
CA ASN A 44 5.09 11.00 -2.70
C ASN A 44 5.07 9.62 -1.99
N ALA A 45 4.09 8.78 -2.31
CA ALA A 45 4.09 7.39 -1.87
C ALA A 45 5.11 6.54 -2.64
N VAL A 46 5.54 5.45 -2.02
CA VAL A 46 6.40 4.43 -2.65
C VAL A 46 5.59 3.63 -3.66
N THR A 47 4.39 3.24 -3.27
CA THR A 47 3.44 2.50 -4.12
C THR A 47 2.03 2.66 -3.57
N SER A 48 1.04 2.51 -4.43
CA SER A 48 -0.37 2.51 -4.08
C SER A 48 -1.14 1.57 -4.99
N GLU A 49 -2.05 0.79 -4.41
CA GLU A 49 -2.91 -0.13 -5.17
C GLU A 49 -4.33 -0.07 -4.61
N CYS A 50 -5.32 -0.05 -5.50
CA CYS A 50 -6.72 -0.20 -5.13
C CYS A 50 -7.22 -1.54 -5.66
N VAL A 51 -7.68 -2.40 -4.75
CA VAL A 51 -8.23 -3.72 -5.08
C VAL A 51 -9.72 -3.74 -4.79
N LYS A 52 -10.49 -4.32 -5.72
CA LYS A 52 -11.93 -4.53 -5.51
C LYS A 52 -12.13 -5.46 -4.32
N ILE A 53 -13.06 -5.13 -3.43
CA ILE A 53 -13.34 -5.99 -2.28
C ILE A 53 -14.13 -7.21 -2.76
N THR A 54 -13.59 -8.39 -2.49
CA THR A 54 -14.23 -9.66 -2.81
C THR A 54 -14.65 -10.42 -1.55
N ASP A 55 -14.03 -10.11 -0.40
CA ASP A 55 -14.31 -10.72 0.90
C ASP A 55 -14.06 -9.67 2.01
N VAL A 56 -14.59 -9.90 3.21
CA VAL A 56 -14.37 -9.05 4.40
C VAL A 56 -12.96 -9.19 4.98
N GLN A 57 -12.19 -10.14 4.44
CA GLN A 57 -10.76 -10.31 4.65
C GLN A 57 -10.04 -10.22 3.31
N MET A 58 -9.16 -9.24 3.15
CA MET A 58 -8.43 -8.98 1.91
C MET A 58 -6.94 -9.02 2.16
N GLN A 59 -6.17 -9.34 1.12
CA GLN A 59 -4.71 -9.28 1.13
C GLN A 59 -4.22 -8.47 -0.07
N VAL A 60 -3.25 -7.58 0.17
CA VAL A 60 -2.56 -6.83 -0.88
C VAL A 60 -1.06 -7.04 -0.69
N THR A 61 -0.37 -7.43 -1.74
CA THR A 61 1.06 -7.79 -1.69
C THR A 61 1.88 -6.88 -2.60
N PHE A 62 2.86 -6.21 -2.01
CA PHE A 62 3.84 -5.38 -2.70
C PHE A 62 5.19 -6.09 -2.71
N GLU A 63 5.63 -6.49 -3.90
CA GLU A 63 6.93 -7.13 -4.09
C GLU A 63 8.01 -6.10 -4.43
N ASN A 64 9.27 -6.51 -4.27
CA ASN A 64 10.44 -5.73 -4.69
C ASN A 64 10.56 -4.36 -4.02
N LEU A 65 10.00 -4.19 -2.82
CA LEU A 65 10.16 -2.98 -2.04
C LEU A 65 11.59 -2.90 -1.50
N PRO A 66 12.27 -1.75 -1.54
CA PRO A 66 13.54 -1.58 -0.84
C PRO A 66 13.44 -1.99 0.64
N LEU A 67 14.51 -2.48 1.25
CA LEU A 67 14.49 -2.65 2.71
C LEU A 67 14.37 -1.27 3.39
N GLY A 68 13.46 -1.15 4.34
CA GLY A 68 13.20 0.11 5.03
C GLY A 68 12.06 0.03 6.03
N SER A 69 11.83 1.15 6.72
CA SER A 69 10.63 1.35 7.54
C SER A 69 9.55 1.99 6.67
N TYR A 70 8.32 1.52 6.83
CA TYR A 70 7.18 1.95 6.03
C TYR A 70 6.00 2.36 6.92
N ALA A 71 5.28 3.38 6.49
CA ALA A 71 3.93 3.67 6.96
C ALA A 71 2.93 3.15 5.92
N VAL A 72 1.86 2.49 6.38
CA VAL A 72 0.82 1.93 5.51
C VAL A 72 -0.50 2.63 5.82
N CYS A 73 -1.14 3.18 4.79
CA CYS A 73 -2.49 3.71 4.85
C CYS A 73 -3.44 2.74 4.14
N VAL A 74 -4.55 2.39 4.80
CA VAL A 74 -5.60 1.55 4.23
C VAL A 74 -6.90 2.34 4.24
N LEU A 75 -7.51 2.51 3.07
CA LEU A 75 -8.75 3.25 2.89
C LEU A 75 -9.80 2.34 2.23
N HIS A 76 -10.96 2.21 2.86
CA HIS A 76 -12.14 1.58 2.26
C HIS A 76 -12.95 2.66 1.53
N ASP A 77 -12.90 2.63 0.20
CA ASP A 77 -13.68 3.49 -0.69
C ASP A 77 -14.96 2.75 -1.11
N GLU A 78 -16.03 2.87 -0.30
CA GLU A 78 -17.29 2.16 -0.51
C GLU A 78 -18.03 2.59 -1.80
N ASN A 79 -17.85 3.84 -2.24
CA ASN A 79 -18.59 4.43 -3.34
C ASN A 79 -17.75 4.72 -4.59
N ASN A 80 -16.48 4.29 -4.61
CA ASN A 80 -15.53 4.43 -5.71
C ASN A 80 -15.35 5.88 -6.17
N ASP A 81 -15.47 6.85 -5.27
CA ASP A 81 -15.30 8.27 -5.61
C ASP A 81 -13.88 8.79 -5.33
N THR A 82 -12.98 7.93 -4.84
CA THR A 82 -11.58 8.24 -4.50
C THR A 82 -11.43 9.37 -3.48
N LYS A 83 -12.49 9.72 -2.76
CA LYS A 83 -12.49 10.75 -1.72
C LYS A 83 -12.63 10.12 -0.35
N ILE A 84 -11.88 10.67 0.58
CA ILE A 84 -12.04 10.40 2.00
C ILE A 84 -13.15 11.34 2.49
N LYS A 85 -14.29 10.78 2.90
CA LYS A 85 -15.37 11.54 3.55
C LYS A 85 -15.33 11.38 5.06
#